data_AF-A0A438MF12-F1
#
_entry.id   AF-A0A438MF12-F1
#
_cell.length_a   1.000
_cell.length_b   1.000
_cell.length_c   1.000
_cell.angle_alpha   90.00
_cell.angle_beta   90.00
_cell.angle_gamma   90.00
#
_symmetry.space_group_name_H-M   'P 1'
#
loop_
_entity.id
_entity.type
_entity.pdbx_description
1 polymer ?
#
loop_
_entity_poly.entity_id
_entity_poly.type
_entity_poly.pdbx_seq_one_letter_code
_entity_poly.pdbx_strand_id
1 'polypeptide(L)' 'MTSEVADLAARLLVATGLSGHDCAVDAIVVATAVGASGAAKVASSDGTHIPKLCSVATELRDGPPVDWLRV' A
#
# COMPACT_ATOMS: atom_id res chain seq x y z
N MET A 1 3.07 -7.03 14.62
CA MET A 1 3.73 -6.17 13.61
C MET A 1 3.99 -6.87 12.28
N THR A 2 4.87 -7.87 12.18
CA THR A 2 5.14 -8.51 10.86
C THR A 2 3.93 -9.24 10.28
N SER A 3 3.12 -9.89 11.11
CA SER A 3 1.86 -10.53 10.69
C SER A 3 0.80 -9.53 10.22
N GLU A 4 0.62 -8.42 10.94
CA GLU A 4 -0.38 -7.38 10.62
C GLU A 4 -0.10 -6.71 9.27
N VAL A 5 1.18 -6.45 8.97
CA VAL A 5 1.60 -5.91 7.67
C VAL A 5 1.31 -6.91 6.55
N ALA A 6 1.57 -8.20 6.78
CA ALA A 6 1.27 -9.25 5.80
C ALA A 6 -0.24 -9.39 5.55
N ASP A 7 -1.06 -9.37 6.61
CA ASP A 7 -2.52 -9.43 6.50
C ASP A 7 -3.07 -8.21 5.76
N LEU A 8 -2.54 -7.02 6.04
CA LEU A 8 -2.92 -5.80 5.33
C LEU A 8 -2.49 -5.83 3.86
N ALA A 9 -1.28 -6.29 3.56
CA ALA A 9 -0.81 -6.46 2.19
C ALA A 9 -1.70 -7.43 1.40
N ALA A 10 -2.11 -8.54 2.01
CA ALA A 10 -3.06 -9.46 1.40
C ALA A 10 -4.42 -8.80 1.11
N ARG A 11 -4.95 -8.01 2.06
CA ARG A 11 -6.19 -7.23 1.86
C ARG A 11 -6.07 -6.21 0.72
N LEU A 12 -4.93 -5.52 0.62
CA LEU A 12 -4.66 -4.56 -0.46
C LEU A 12 -4.64 -5.25 -1.83
N LEU A 13 -3.99 -6.41 -1.95
CA LEU A 13 -3.97 -7.19 -3.19
C LEU A 13 -5.38 -7.62 -3.60
N VAL A 14 -6.16 -8.15 -2.66
CA VAL A 14 -7.55 -8.57 -2.92
C VAL A 14 -8.40 -7.37 -3.37
N ALA A 15 -8.32 -6.25 -2.67
CA ALA A 15 -9.13 -5.07 -2.95
C ALA A 15 -8.75 -4.38 -4.27
N THR A 16 -7.48 -4.40 -4.66
CA THR A 16 -7.00 -3.84 -5.94
C THR A 16 -7.16 -4.78 -7.12
N GLY A 17 -7.45 -6.07 -6.87
CA GLY A 17 -7.45 -7.12 -7.89
C GLY A 17 -6.05 -7.41 -8.47
N LEU A 18 -4.99 -6.91 -7.83
CA LEU A 18 -3.61 -7.16 -8.24
C LEU A 18 -3.19 -8.57 -7.81
N SER A 19 -2.45 -9.24 -8.68
CA SER A 19 -1.96 -10.60 -8.44
C SER A 19 -0.59 -10.81 -9.08
N GLY A 20 0.14 -11.82 -8.63
CA GLY A 20 1.52 -12.10 -9.05
C GLY A 20 2.56 -11.62 -8.04
N HIS A 21 3.80 -12.10 -8.19
CA HIS A 21 4.86 -11.85 -7.20
C HIS A 21 5.32 -10.39 -7.16
N ASP A 22 5.30 -9.68 -8.30
CA ASP A 22 5.77 -8.29 -8.38
C ASP A 22 4.90 -7.35 -7.54
N CYS A 23 3.59 -7.61 -7.51
CA CYS A 23 2.65 -6.84 -6.71
C CYS A 23 2.77 -7.12 -5.19
N ALA A 24 3.37 -8.24 -4.79
CA ALA A 24 3.43 -8.64 -3.38
C ALA A 24 4.38 -7.73 -2.58
N VAL A 25 5.53 -7.38 -3.16
CA VAL A 25 6.48 -6.44 -2.53
C VAL A 25 5.86 -5.05 -2.44
N ASP A 26 5.23 -4.58 -3.52
CA ASP A 26 4.54 -3.29 -3.53
C ASP A 26 3.45 -3.20 -2.45
N ALA A 27 2.66 -4.26 -2.29
CA ALA A 27 1.62 -4.33 -1.26
C ALA A 27 2.21 -4.31 0.16
N ILE A 28 3.34 -4.96 0.41
CA ILE A 28 4.03 -4.90 1.72
C ILE A 28 4.57 -3.49 2.00
N VAL A 29 5.17 -2.84 0.99
CA VAL A 29 5.68 -1.47 1.13
C VAL A 29 4.54 -0.51 1.48
N VAL A 30 3.42 -0.59 0.76
CA VAL A 30 2.25 0.25 1.03
C VAL A 30 1.61 -0.09 2.38
N ALA A 31 1.48 -1.36 2.73
CA ALA A 31 0.95 -1.78 4.04
C ALA A 31 1.82 -1.26 5.20
N THR A 32 3.14 -1.22 5.02
CA THR A 32 4.06 -0.62 6.00
C THR A 32 3.80 0.89 6.16
N ALA A 33 3.55 1.59 5.04
CA ALA A 33 3.23 3.02 5.07
C ALA A 33 1.92 3.33 5.81
N VAL A 34 0.91 2.44 5.73
CA VAL A 34 -0.34 2.56 6.51
C VAL A 34 -0.07 2.54 8.02
N GLY A 35 0.94 1.79 8.46
CA GLY A 35 1.35 1.71 9.87
C GLY A 35 2.02 2.97 10.43
N ALA A 36 2.30 3.97 9.59
CA ALA A 36 2.82 5.25 10.08
C ALA A 36 1.78 5.95 10.97
N SER A 37 2.21 6.73 11.97
CA SER A 37 1.31 7.48 12.84
C SER A 37 0.69 8.73 12.18
N GLY A 38 1.22 9.16 11.04
CA GLY A 38 0.80 10.37 10.33
C GLY A 38 0.56 10.15 8.84
N ALA A 39 0.50 11.24 8.07
CA ALA A 39 0.46 11.17 6.61
C ALA A 39 1.74 10.49 6.09
N ALA A 40 1.60 9.58 5.13
CA ALA A 40 2.70 8.83 4.57
C ALA A 40 2.76 9.00 3.06
N LYS A 41 3.97 8.91 2.49
CA LYS A 41 4.19 8.93 1.04
C LYS A 41 5.02 7.73 0.61
N VAL A 42 4.58 7.03 -0.42
CA VAL A 42 5.33 5.95 -1.06
C VAL A 42 5.97 6.50 -2.32
N ALA A 43 7.31 6.63 -2.30
CA ALA A 43 8.08 7.07 -3.45
C ALA A 43 8.40 5.87 -4.37
N SER A 44 7.88 5.87 -5.60
CA SER A 44 8.15 4.80 -6.56
C SER A 44 8.02 5.26 -8.01
N SER A 45 8.85 4.68 -8.88
CA SER A 45 8.76 4.85 -10.33
C SER A 45 7.66 3.98 -10.97
N ASP A 46 7.13 2.99 -10.23
CA ASP A 46 6.01 2.17 -10.68
C ASP A 46 4.71 2.98 -10.68
N GLY A 47 4.29 3.41 -11.87
CA GLY A 47 3.03 4.13 -12.08
C GLY A 47 1.82 3.23 -12.35
N THR A 48 1.94 1.91 -12.18
CA THR A 48 0.90 0.93 -12.47
C THR A 48 0.26 0.35 -11.21
N HIS A 49 1.06 -0.17 -10.27
CA HIS A 49 0.55 -0.85 -9.07
C HIS A 49 0.46 0.07 -7.86
N ILE A 50 1.53 0.81 -7.57
CA ILE A 50 1.66 1.69 -6.39
C ILE A 50 0.53 2.72 -6.27
N PRO A 51 0.08 3.41 -7.34
CA PRO A 51 -0.98 4.40 -7.22
C PRO A 51 -2.31 3.77 -6.79
N LYS A 52 -2.61 2.56 -7.31
CA LYS A 52 -3.83 1.82 -6.98
C LYS A 52 -3.79 1.33 -5.53
N LEU A 53 -2.65 0.78 -5.10
CA LEU A 53 -2.44 0.33 -3.73
C LEU A 53 -2.54 1.49 -2.74
N CYS A 54 -1.95 2.65 -3.03
CA CYS A 54 -2.04 3.84 -2.17
C CYS A 54 -3.48 4.37 -2.04
N SER A 55 -4.24 4.37 -3.14
CA SER A 55 -5.66 4.75 -3.14
C SER A 55 -6.47 3.86 -2.20
N VAL A 56 -6.38 2.54 -2.37
CA VAL A 56 -7.09 1.58 -1.52
C VAL A 56 -6.59 1.62 -0.07
N ALA A 57 -5.28 1.79 0.14
CA ALA A 57 -4.72 1.94 1.48
C ALA A 57 -5.27 3.17 2.22
N THR A 58 -5.47 4.27 1.51
CA THR A 58 -6.11 5.47 2.06
C THR A 58 -7.58 5.20 2.42
N GLU A 59 -8.31 4.44 1.61
CA GLU A 59 -9.70 4.07 1.90
C GLU A 59 -9.84 3.09 3.09
N LEU A 60 -8.87 2.18 3.27
CA LEU A 60 -8.88 1.18 4.34
C LEU A 60 -8.39 1.72 5.70
N ARG A 61 -7.80 2.91 5.72
CA ARG A 61 -7.18 3.50 6.92
C ARG A 61 -8.10 4.54 7.56
N ASP A 62 -8.35 4.38 8.85
CA ASP A 62 -8.95 5.43 9.67
C ASP A 62 -7.85 6.43 10.12
N GLY A 63 -7.48 7.37 9.24
CA GLY A 63 -6.43 8.35 9.55
C GLY A 63 -5.95 9.17 8.36
N PRO A 64 -4.78 9.83 8.48
CA PRO A 64 -4.18 10.60 7.38
C PRO A 64 -3.92 9.75 6.14
N PRO A 65 -3.90 10.33 4.92
CA PRO A 65 -3.80 9.57 3.69
C PRO A 65 -2.42 8.92 3.51
N VAL A 66 -2.38 7.93 2.60
CA VAL A 66 -1.17 7.34 2.04
C VAL A 66 -1.10 7.73 0.58
N ASP A 67 -0.20 8.66 0.24
CA ASP A 67 -0.07 9.18 -1.12
C ASP A 67 1.08 8.50 -1.89
N TRP A 68 0.96 8.48 -3.21
CA TRP A 68 2.05 8.11 -4.09
C TRP A 68 2.84 9.35 -4.53
N LEU A 69 4.17 9.26 -4.46
CA LEU A 69 5.09 10.19 -5.06
C LEU A 69 5.85 9.50 -6.19
N ARG A 70 5.70 9.99 -7.42
CA ARG A 70 6.50 9.49 -8.54
C ARG A 70 7.94 9.99 -8.44
N VAL A 71 8.89 9.07 -8.60
CA VAL A 71 10.34 9.34 -8.66
C VAL A 71 10.95 8.83 -9.96
#